data_AF-A0A6P1ZUQ3-F1
#
_entry.id   AF-A0A6P1ZUQ3-F1
#
_cell.length_a   1.000
_cell.length_b   1.000
_cell.length_c   1.000
_cell.angle_alpha   90.00
_cell.angle_beta   90.00
_cell.angle_gamma   90.00
#
_symmetry.space_group_name_H-M   'P 1'
#
loop_
_entity.id
_entity.type
_entity.pdbx_description
1 polymer ?
#
loop_
_entity_poly.entity_id
_entity_poly.type
_entity_poly.pdbx_seq_one_letter_code
_entity_poly.pdbx_strand_id
1 'polypeptide(L)' 'MTDISCGAGILRQTQYKSCLPLIRRKEAERVLYLAVPLDIYESFFKLEFTQLAIADYQLKIIVYNIEQEAIFQWIN' A
#
# COMPACT_ATOMS: atom_id res chain seq x y z
N MET A 1 -12.00 14.64 -31.59
CA MET A 1 -11.67 14.08 -32.92
C MET A 1 -10.47 14.86 -33.44
N THR A 2 -9.28 14.43 -33.05
CA THR A 2 -8.03 14.96 -33.63
C THR A 2 -7.00 13.84 -33.55
N ASP A 3 -6.97 13.10 -34.64
CA ASP A 3 -5.78 12.56 -35.32
C ASP A 3 -4.72 11.86 -34.47
N ILE A 4 -4.80 10.52 -34.42
CA ILE A 4 -3.69 9.64 -34.05
C ILE A 4 -2.88 9.40 -35.34
N SER A 5 -1.96 10.31 -35.64
CA SER A 5 -0.90 10.05 -36.62
C SER A 5 0.28 9.41 -35.89
N CYS A 6 0.23 8.07 -35.79
CA CYS A 6 1.40 7.27 -35.42
C CYS A 6 2.28 7.11 -36.67
N GLY A 7 3.08 8.14 -36.94
CA GLY A 7 4.09 8.15 -38.00
C GLY A 7 5.30 7.32 -37.60
N ALA A 8 5.60 6.33 -38.42
CA ALA A 8 6.72 5.40 -38.29
C ALA A 8 8.08 6.11 -38.22
N GLY A 9 8.82 5.85 -37.14
CA GLY A 9 10.22 6.20 -36.96
C GLY A 9 10.93 5.04 -36.27
N ILE A 10 11.61 4.22 -37.06
CA ILE A 10 12.40 3.07 -36.60
C ILE A 10 13.57 3.57 -35.75
N LEU A 11 13.47 3.41 -34.44
CA LEU A 11 14.62 3.31 -33.54
C LEU A 11 14.35 2.16 -32.57
N ARG A 12 15.10 1.07 -32.73
CA ARG A 12 15.30 0.07 -31.67
C ARG A 12 15.76 0.83 -30.43
N GLN A 13 14.96 0.83 -29.37
CA GLN A 13 15.31 0.52 -27.98
C GLN A 13 14.00 0.50 -27.18
N THR A 14 13.64 -0.65 -26.63
CA THR A 14 12.42 -0.89 -25.86
C THR A 14 12.40 -0.02 -24.60
N GLN A 15 11.75 1.14 -24.64
CA GLN A 15 11.52 1.96 -23.43
C GLN A 15 10.18 1.59 -22.80
N TYR A 16 10.20 0.50 -22.02
CA TYR A 16 9.12 0.12 -21.13
C TYR A 16 9.16 0.99 -19.87
N LYS A 17 8.17 1.90 -19.73
CA LYS A 17 7.59 2.46 -18.47
C LYS A 17 7.18 3.93 -18.67
N SER A 18 5.94 4.14 -19.13
CA SER A 18 5.31 5.46 -19.08
C SER A 18 3.93 5.40 -18.40
N CYS A 19 3.87 4.82 -17.20
CA CYS A 19 2.68 4.86 -16.32
C CYS A 19 3.07 5.08 -14.84
N LEU A 20 4.17 5.78 -14.57
CA LEU A 20 4.54 6.23 -13.22
C LEU A 20 4.20 7.70 -12.90
N PRO A 21 4.22 8.66 -13.86
CA PRO A 21 4.03 10.06 -13.50
C PRO A 21 2.60 10.39 -13.03
N LEU A 22 1.59 9.66 -13.55
CA LEU A 22 0.18 9.93 -13.26
C LEU A 22 -0.26 9.44 -11.88
N ILE A 23 0.31 8.34 -11.38
CA ILE A 23 -0.02 7.79 -10.04
C ILE A 23 0.53 8.68 -8.92
N ARG A 24 1.66 9.37 -9.15
CA ARG A 24 2.28 10.24 -8.13
C ARG A 24 1.48 11.51 -7.82
N ARG A 25 0.64 12.00 -8.74
CA ARG A 25 -0.14 13.24 -8.56
C ARG A 25 -1.57 13.03 -8.08
N LYS A 26 -2.10 11.80 -8.10
CA LYS A 26 -3.51 11.52 -7.80
C LYS A 26 -3.78 11.02 -6.38
N GLU A 27 -2.77 10.70 -5.59
CA GLU A 27 -2.96 9.91 -4.37
C GLU A 27 -2.07 10.39 -3.21
N ALA A 28 -2.06 11.70 -2.97
CA ALA A 28 -1.41 12.30 -1.79
C ALA A 28 -2.16 12.00 -0.48
N GLU A 29 -3.42 11.54 -0.56
CA GLU A 29 -4.28 11.21 0.58
C GLU A 29 -4.28 9.69 0.90
N ARG A 30 -3.24 8.95 0.49
CA ARG A 30 -3.14 7.54 0.86
C ARG A 30 -2.75 7.40 2.32
N VAL A 31 -3.69 6.92 3.11
CA VAL A 31 -3.45 6.50 4.48
C VAL A 31 -2.72 5.15 4.45
N LEU A 32 -1.50 5.11 4.98
CA LEU A 32 -0.72 3.89 5.09
C LEU A 32 -1.23 3.08 6.28
N TYR A 33 -1.63 1.84 6.01
CA TYR A 33 -1.98 0.86 7.03
C TYR A 33 -0.97 -0.29 7.00
N LEU A 34 -0.53 -0.71 8.18
CA LEU A 34 0.29 -1.90 8.34
C LEU A 34 -0.64 -3.12 8.48
N ALA A 35 -0.63 -4.01 7.49
CA ALA A 35 -1.37 -5.27 7.58
C ALA A 35 -0.57 -6.27 8.43
N VAL A 36 -1.19 -6.75 9.52
CA VAL A 36 -0.59 -7.70 10.46
C VAL A 36 -1.54 -8.87 10.64
N PRO A 37 -1.07 -10.12 10.58
CA PRO A 37 -1.93 -11.26 10.84
C PRO A 37 -2.26 -11.40 12.33
N LEU A 38 -3.43 -11.96 12.63
CA LEU A 38 -4.00 -12.02 13.98
C LEU A 38 -3.07 -12.71 14.99
N ASP A 39 -2.40 -13.79 14.58
CA ASP A 39 -1.43 -14.54 15.39
C ASP A 39 -0.22 -13.67 15.82
N ILE A 40 0.30 -12.86 14.90
CA ILE A 40 1.39 -11.92 15.17
C ILE A 40 0.92 -10.75 16.03
N TYR A 41 -0.31 -10.27 15.78
CA TYR A 41 -0.89 -9.21 16.59
C TYR A 41 -1.05 -9.63 18.06
N GLU A 42 -1.59 -10.82 18.28
CA GLU A 42 -1.82 -11.40 19.61
C GLU A 42 -0.52 -11.73 20.34
N SER A 43 0.51 -12.21 19.64
CA SER A 43 1.78 -12.62 20.26
C SER A 43 2.78 -11.49 20.47
N PHE A 44 2.82 -10.48 19.59
CA PHE A 44 3.85 -9.43 19.59
C PHE A 44 3.31 -8.01 19.81
N PHE A 45 2.15 -7.68 19.26
CA PHE A 45 1.58 -6.32 19.37
C PHE A 45 0.82 -6.09 20.68
N LYS A 46 0.54 -7.15 21.44
CA LYS A 46 0.03 -7.06 22.82
C LYS A 46 1.09 -6.74 23.87
N LEU A 47 2.38 -6.77 23.51
CA LEU A 47 3.46 -6.39 24.41
C LEU A 47 3.42 -4.89 24.68
N GLU A 48 3.66 -4.48 25.92
CA GLU A 48 3.61 -3.06 26.35
C GLU A 48 4.51 -2.16 25.51
N PHE A 49 5.70 -2.64 25.13
CA PHE A 49 6.63 -1.90 24.28
C PHE A 49 6.02 -1.59 22.89
N THR A 50 5.36 -2.58 22.28
CA THR A 50 4.78 -2.40 20.96
C THR A 50 3.56 -1.48 21.04
N GLN A 51 2.75 -1.58 22.10
CA GLN A 51 1.62 -0.66 22.33
C GLN A 51 2.08 0.79 22.48
N LEU A 52 3.17 1.04 23.21
CA LEU A 52 3.78 2.37 23.32
C LEU A 52 4.24 2.88 21.95
N ALA A 53 4.90 2.04 21.16
CA ALA A 53 5.31 2.42 19.80
C ALA A 53 4.11 2.72 18.89
N ILE A 54 3.01 1.95 18.96
CA ILE A 54 1.79 2.23 18.19
C ILE A 54 1.21 3.59 18.56
N ALA A 55 1.17 3.91 19.86
CA ALA A 55 0.66 5.18 20.37
C ALA A 55 1.57 6.36 19.96
N ASP A 56 2.88 6.23 20.15
CA ASP A 56 3.85 7.29 19.85
C ASP A 56 3.91 7.63 18.36
N TYR A 57 3.82 6.62 17.49
CA TYR A 57 3.93 6.78 16.04
C TYR A 57 2.56 6.85 15.33
N GLN A 58 1.43 6.78 16.06
CA GLN A 58 0.07 6.77 15.51
C GLN A 58 -0.07 5.78 14.34
N LEU A 59 0.46 4.58 14.54
CA LEU A 59 0.49 3.55 13.51
C LEU A 59 -0.92 3.01 13.29
N LYS A 60 -1.39 3.14 12.06
CA LYS A 60 -2.64 2.52 11.66
C LYS A 60 -2.40 1.08 11.25
N ILE A 61 -3.09 0.15 11.90
CA ILE A 61 -2.86 -1.28 11.74
C ILE A 61 -4.17 -1.95 11.30
N ILE A 62 -4.05 -2.87 10.34
CA ILE A 62 -5.14 -3.75 9.93
C ILE A 62 -4.77 -5.15 10.39
N VAL A 63 -5.59 -5.70 11.28
CA VAL A 63 -5.43 -7.08 11.72
C VAL A 63 -6.27 -7.96 10.81
N TYR A 64 -5.66 -8.96 10.18
CA TYR A 64 -6.37 -9.93 9.33
C TYR A 64 -6.18 -11.35 9.85
N ASN A 65 -7.19 -12.19 9.69
CA ASN A 65 -7.10 -13.60 10.01
C ASN A 65 -6.68 -14.38 8.76
N ILE A 66 -5.53 -15.05 8.83
CA ILE A 66 -5.00 -15.87 7.71
C ILE A 66 -5.94 -17.04 7.40
N GLU A 67 -6.50 -17.70 8.43
CA GLU A 67 -7.33 -18.89 8.26
C GLU A 67 -8.70 -18.57 7.66
N GLN A 68 -9.26 -17.40 7.99
CA GLN A 68 -10.58 -16.98 7.48
C GLN A 68 -10.49 -16.04 6.27
N GLU A 69 -9.27 -15.69 5.83
CA GLU A 69 -9.00 -14.71 4.77
C GLU A 69 -9.79 -13.40 4.93
N ALA A 70 -10.04 -13.00 6.18
CA ALA A 70 -10.93 -11.90 6.53
C ALA A 70 -10.22 -10.85 7.36
N ILE A 71 -10.61 -9.58 7.18
CA ILE A 71 -10.14 -8.49 8.03
C ILE A 71 -10.83 -8.63 9.38
N PHE A 72 -10.04 -8.77 10.44
CA PHE A 72 -10.53 -8.93 11.81
C PHE A 72 -10.80 -7.57 12.47
N GLN A 73 -9.84 -6.64 12.37
CA GLN A 73 -9.97 -5.34 13.05
C GLN A 73 -9.14 -4.24 12.37
N TRP A 74 -9.62 -3.00 12.51
CA TRP A 74 -8.91 -1.78 12.14
C TRP A 74 -8.51 -1.03 13.42
N ILE A 75 -7.24 -0.65 13.54
CA ILE A 75 -6.68 0.12 14.64
C ILE A 75 -6.17 1.43 14.06
N ASN A 76 -6.61 2.55 14.63
CA ASN A 76 -6.29 3.90 14.17
C ASN A 76 -5.58 4.69 15.25
#